data_AF-A0A0F9DGJ3-F1
#
_entry.id   AF-A0A0F9DGJ3-F1
#
_cell.length_a   1.000
_cell.length_b   1.000
_cell.length_c   1.000
_cell.angle_alpha   90.00
_cell.angle_beta   90.00
_cell.angle_gamma   90.00
#
_symmetry.space_group_name_H-M   'P 1'
#
loop_
_entity.id
_entity.type
_entity.pdbx_description
1 polymer ?
#
loop_
_entity_poly.entity_id
_entity_poly.type
_entity_poly.pdbx_seq_one_letter_code
_entity_poly.pdbx_strand_id
1 'polypeptide(L)'
;MRKPSIWEKASFNVPDWYTEEQVMKVYPRCLKKAGAYYEAKGYTVLGVTPPILASETEHEIFTPPDARRYLIFLRVTKEPVTQHFDIPDAAVPEMEKGGLILAE
;
A
#
# COMPACT_ATOMS: atom_id res chain seq x y z
N MET A 1 21.74 6.58 -3.71
CA MET A 1 20.51 7.20 -3.17
C MET A 1 19.56 6.09 -2.72
N ARG A 2 18.90 6.21 -1.56
CA ARG A 2 17.85 5.26 -1.17
C ARG A 2 16.61 5.54 -2.02
N LYS A 3 16.07 4.53 -2.73
CA LYS A 3 14.82 4.70 -3.48
C LYS A 3 13.71 5.12 -2.51
N PRO A 4 12.87 6.12 -2.84
CA PRO A 4 11.77 6.52 -1.98
C PRO A 4 10.83 5.33 -1.78
N SER A 5 10.36 5.14 -0.55
CA SER A 5 9.48 4.04 -0.19
C SER A 5 8.36 4.56 0.69
N ILE A 6 7.16 4.04 0.51
CA ILE A 6 6.00 4.33 1.34
C ILE A 6 5.54 3.07 2.06
N TRP A 7 4.80 3.24 3.15
CA TRP A 7 4.12 2.16 3.82
C TRP A 7 2.68 2.09 3.33
N GLU A 8 2.29 0.90 2.91
CA GLU A 8 0.99 0.60 2.34
C GLU A 8 0.27 -0.43 3.21
N LYS A 9 -1.06 -0.31 3.31
CA LYS A 9 -1.88 -1.11 4.21
C LYS A 9 -2.66 -2.17 3.44
N ALA A 10 -2.54 -3.42 3.87
CA ALA A 10 -3.42 -4.52 3.49
C ALA A 10 -4.16 -5.05 4.73
N SER A 11 -5.32 -5.67 4.52
CA SER A 11 -6.09 -6.27 5.62
C SER A 11 -6.69 -7.60 5.23
N PHE A 12 -7.00 -8.41 6.23
CA PHE A 12 -7.74 -9.65 6.07
C PHE A 12 -8.61 -9.92 7.30
N ASN A 13 -9.76 -10.54 7.08
CA ASN A 13 -10.66 -10.95 8.15
C ASN A 13 -10.47 -12.44 8.45
N VAL A 14 -10.55 -12.79 9.73
CA VAL A 14 -10.63 -14.16 10.21
C VAL A 14 -11.86 -14.27 11.12
N PRO A 15 -12.43 -15.47 11.30
CA PRO A 15 -13.43 -15.67 12.34
C PRO A 15 -12.90 -15.27 13.71
N ASP A 16 -13.76 -14.71 14.56
CA ASP A 16 -13.39 -14.23 15.88
C ASP A 16 -12.77 -15.33 16.77
N TRP A 17 -13.25 -16.57 16.66
CA TRP A 17 -12.80 -17.75 17.39
C TRP A 17 -11.43 -18.31 16.97
N TYR A 18 -10.79 -17.75 15.93
CA TYR A 18 -9.44 -18.20 15.54
C TYR A 18 -8.41 -17.92 16.65
N THR A 19 -7.53 -18.87 16.95
CA THR A 19 -6.35 -18.60 17.79
C THR A 19 -5.29 -17.83 17.01
N GLU A 20 -4.38 -17.13 17.70
CA GLU A 20 -3.25 -16.43 17.05
C GLU A 20 -2.41 -17.37 16.17
N GLU A 21 -2.24 -18.65 16.57
CA GLU A 21 -1.56 -19.65 15.74
C GLU A 21 -2.30 -19.92 14.42
N GLN A 22 -3.63 -19.96 14.44
CA GLN A 22 -4.44 -20.13 13.24
C GLN A 22 -4.35 -18.89 12.34
N VAL A 23 -4.32 -17.69 12.93
CA VAL A 23 -4.09 -16.44 12.19
C VAL A 23 -2.74 -16.47 11.49
N MET A 24 -1.68 -16.90 12.18
CA MET A 24 -0.35 -17.02 11.61
C MET A 24 -0.24 -18.06 10.50
N LYS A 25 -1.16 -19.06 10.43
CA LYS A 25 -1.28 -19.99 9.30
C LYS A 25 -1.95 -19.36 8.07
N VAL A 26 -2.88 -18.41 8.27
CA VAL A 26 -3.57 -17.69 7.19
C VAL A 26 -2.70 -16.55 6.64
N TYR A 27 -1.92 -15.92 7.51
CA TYR A 27 -1.12 -14.73 7.20
C TYR A 27 -0.24 -14.87 5.94
N PRO A 28 0.57 -15.92 5.73
CA PRO A 28 1.43 -16.03 4.54
C PRO A 28 0.65 -16.01 3.22
N ARG A 29 -0.55 -16.61 3.21
CA ARG A 29 -1.42 -16.61 2.02
C ARG A 29 -1.96 -15.21 1.72
N CYS A 30 -2.39 -14.48 2.75
CA CYS A 30 -2.86 -13.10 2.60
C CYS A 30 -1.72 -12.17 2.19
N LEU A 31 -0.55 -12.31 2.80
CA LEU A 31 0.63 -11.55 2.45
C LEU A 31 1.03 -11.76 0.99
N LYS A 32 1.07 -13.02 0.52
CA LYS A 32 1.37 -13.33 -0.88
C LYS A 32 0.41 -12.65 -1.85
N LYS A 33 -0.90 -12.63 -1.53
CA LYS A 33 -1.91 -11.94 -2.34
C LYS A 33 -1.70 -10.42 -2.35
N ALA A 34 -1.41 -9.82 -1.19
CA ALA A 34 -1.14 -8.39 -1.08
C ALA A 34 0.13 -8.02 -1.87
N GLY A 35 1.21 -8.78 -1.73
CA GLY A 35 2.45 -8.58 -2.48
C GLY A 35 2.21 -8.64 -4.00
N ALA A 36 1.54 -9.69 -4.47
CA ALA A 36 1.22 -9.86 -5.89
C ALA A 36 0.37 -8.69 -6.46
N TYR A 37 -0.54 -8.13 -5.66
CA TYR A 37 -1.33 -6.96 -6.05
C TYR A 37 -0.45 -5.71 -6.25
N TYR A 38 0.49 -5.44 -5.35
CA TYR A 38 1.40 -4.30 -5.48
C TYR A 38 2.41 -4.51 -6.62
N GLU A 39 2.93 -5.72 -6.79
CA GLU A 39 3.81 -6.08 -7.90
C GLU A 39 3.12 -5.88 -9.26
N ALA A 40 1.85 -6.29 -9.38
CA ALA A 40 1.05 -6.05 -10.58
C ALA A 40 0.85 -4.56 -10.91
N LYS A 41 0.96 -3.67 -9.91
CA LYS A 41 0.91 -2.21 -10.06
C LYS A 41 2.28 -1.57 -10.33
N GLY A 42 3.31 -2.40 -10.49
CA GLY A 42 4.69 -1.97 -10.74
C GLY A 42 5.43 -1.52 -9.49
N TYR A 43 4.98 -1.90 -8.29
CA TYR A 43 5.72 -1.67 -7.05
C TYR A 43 6.60 -2.88 -6.72
N THR A 44 7.70 -2.64 -6.02
CA THR A 44 8.54 -3.65 -5.39
C THR A 44 8.29 -3.65 -3.88
N VAL A 45 7.97 -4.80 -3.31
CA VAL A 45 7.84 -4.98 -1.86
C VAL A 45 9.24 -5.12 -1.25
N LEU A 46 9.58 -4.21 -0.33
CA LEU A 46 10.87 -4.15 0.36
C LEU A 46 10.85 -4.79 1.75
N GLY A 47 9.67 -4.85 2.38
CA GLY A 47 9.53 -5.34 3.74
C GLY A 47 8.06 -5.43 4.14
N VAL A 48 7.79 -6.21 5.18
CA VAL A 48 6.44 -6.53 5.65
C VAL A 48 6.43 -6.55 7.17
N THR A 49 5.32 -6.16 7.80
CA THR A 49 5.10 -6.34 9.24
C THR A 49 4.39 -7.66 9.51
N PRO A 50 4.54 -8.25 10.71
CA PRO A 50 3.60 -9.23 11.22
C PRO A 50 2.16 -8.69 11.20
N PRO A 51 1.14 -9.57 11.18
CA PRO A 51 -0.25 -9.15 11.23
C PRO A 51 -0.56 -8.52 12.60
N ILE A 52 -1.27 -7.40 12.61
CA ILE A 52 -1.67 -6.66 13.81
C ILE A 52 -3.19 -6.63 13.86
N LEU A 53 -3.81 -6.95 15.00
CA LEU A 53 -5.25 -6.81 15.17
C LEU A 53 -5.65 -5.34 15.00
N ALA A 54 -6.62 -5.05 14.12
CA ALA A 54 -7.10 -3.70 13.90
C ALA A 54 -7.72 -3.15 15.20
N SER A 55 -7.35 -1.94 15.60
CA SER A 55 -8.00 -1.23 16.71
C SER A 55 -9.38 -0.75 16.30
N GLU A 56 -10.28 -0.52 17.27
CA GLU A 56 -11.65 -0.01 17.05
C GLU A 56 -11.72 1.25 16.17
N THR A 57 -10.67 2.07 16.18
CA THR A 57 -10.53 3.30 15.38
C THR A 57 -10.21 3.06 13.91
N GLU A 58 -9.70 1.88 13.52
CA GLU A 58 -9.43 1.52 12.13
C GLU A 58 -10.61 0.78 11.45
N HIS A 59 -11.79 0.78 12.09
CA HIS A 59 -13.04 0.18 11.62
C HIS A 59 -13.85 1.04 10.64
N GLU A 60 -13.27 2.06 10.00
CA GLU A 60 -13.96 2.81 8.93
C GLU A 60 -14.44 1.89 7.77
N ILE A 61 -13.97 0.64 7.75
CA ILE A 61 -14.44 -0.42 6.88
C ILE A 61 -15.22 -1.43 7.72
N PHE A 62 -16.46 -1.73 7.35
CA PHE A 62 -17.30 -2.75 7.99
C PHE A 62 -16.53 -4.05 8.24
N THR A 63 -16.49 -4.50 9.50
CA THR A 63 -16.02 -5.84 9.88
C THR A 63 -17.26 -6.63 10.27
N PRO A 64 -17.48 -7.83 9.70
CA PRO A 64 -18.59 -8.68 10.11
C PRO A 64 -18.57 -8.93 11.64
N PRO A 65 -19.73 -9.04 12.30
CA PRO A 65 -19.79 -9.18 13.76
C PRO A 65 -19.03 -10.39 14.31
N ASP A 66 -19.00 -11.50 13.55
CA ASP A 66 -18.30 -12.73 13.93
C ASP A 66 -16.87 -12.82 13.36
N ALA A 67 -16.26 -11.67 13.03
CA ALA A 67 -14.95 -11.61 12.42
C ALA A 67 -14.03 -10.59 13.12
N ARG A 68 -12.76 -10.94 13.20
CA ARG A 68 -11.67 -10.03 13.58
C ARG A 68 -10.86 -9.66 12.35
N ARG A 69 -10.50 -8.38 12.24
CA ARG A 69 -9.66 -7.87 11.15
C ARG A 69 -8.21 -7.75 11.61
N TYR A 70 -7.31 -8.27 10.79
CA TYR A 70 -5.87 -8.05 10.94
C TYR A 70 -5.34 -7.19 9.81
N LEU A 71 -4.34 -6.39 10.13
CA LEU A 71 -3.67 -5.44 9.25
C LEU A 71 -2.24 -5.90 9.00
N ILE A 72 -1.78 -5.69 7.79
CA ILE A 72 -0.41 -5.96 7.35
C ILE A 72 0.09 -4.69 6.68
N PHE A 73 1.26 -4.21 7.09
CA PHE A 73 1.91 -3.08 6.45
C PHE A 73 3.01 -3.59 5.53
N LEU A 74 2.97 -3.18 4.27
CA LEU A 74 3.97 -3.49 3.26
C LEU A 74 4.75 -2.21 2.97
N ARG A 75 6.07 -2.29 3.08
CA ARG A 75 6.95 -1.21 2.60
C ARG A 75 7.15 -1.42 1.11
N VAL A 76 6.65 -0.50 0.29
CA VAL A 76 6.75 -0.60 -1.16
C VAL A 76 7.52 0.56 -1.75
N THR A 77 8.18 0.32 -2.87
CA THR A 77 8.82 1.34 -3.70
C THR A 77 8.42 1.13 -5.15
N LYS A 78 8.50 2.17 -5.97
CA LYS A 78 8.28 2.11 -7.41
C LYS A 78 9.35 2.95 -8.07
N GLU A 79 9.82 2.52 -9.23
CA GLU A 79 10.74 3.36 -9.99
C GLU A 79 10.03 4.66 -10.40
N PRO A 80 10.65 5.83 -10.18
CA PRO A 80 10.11 7.08 -10.70
C PRO A 80 9.94 6.95 -12.21
N VAL A 81 8.74 7.23 -12.70
CA VAL A 81 8.46 7.26 -14.13
C VAL A 81 8.38 8.72 -14.53
N THR A 82 9.09 9.10 -15.58
CA THR A 82 8.93 10.41 -16.21
C THR A 82 7.51 10.52 -16.74
N GLN A 83 6.75 11.49 -16.23
CA GLN A 83 5.41 11.79 -16.72
C GLN A 83 5.48 13.02 -17.62
N HIS A 84 4.95 12.89 -18.82
CA HIS A 84 4.79 13.99 -19.76
C HIS A 84 3.35 14.51 -19.67
N PHE A 85 3.21 15.82 -19.60
CA PHE A 85 1.93 16.50 -19.54
C PHE A 85 1.90 17.55 -20.63
N ASP A 86 0.86 17.53 -21.46
CA ASP A 86 0.57 18.63 -22.37
C ASP A 86 -0.13 19.73 -21.58
N ILE A 87 0.51 20.89 -21.48
CA ILE A 87 -0.04 22.05 -20.79
C ILE A 87 -0.08 23.24 -21.75
N PRO A 88 -1.05 24.16 -21.60
CA PRO A 88 -1.02 25.41 -22.34
C PRO A 88 0.23 26.24 -22.01
N ASP A 89 0.82 26.90 -23.01
CA ASP A 89 2.02 27.74 -22.85
C ASP A 89 1.87 28.77 -21.71
N ALA A 90 0.67 29.32 -21.54
CA ALA A 90 0.37 30.29 -20.49
C ALA A 90 0.58 29.75 -19.06
N ALA A 91 0.49 28.42 -18.87
CA ALA A 91 0.69 27.76 -17.58
C ALA A 91 2.15 27.36 -17.32
N VAL A 92 3.03 27.40 -18.34
CA VAL A 92 4.45 26.99 -18.21
C VAL A 92 5.17 27.71 -17.06
N PRO A 93 5.08 29.05 -16.89
CA PRO A 93 5.79 29.74 -15.81
C PRO A 93 5.34 29.32 -14.40
N GLU A 94 4.09 28.90 -14.24
CA GLU A 94 3.59 28.41 -12.95
C GLU A 94 4.02 26.97 -12.69
N MET A 95 4.04 26.13 -13.73
CA MET A 95 4.46 24.72 -13.62
C MET A 95 5.98 24.60 -13.38
N GLU A 96 6.79 25.46 -13.99
CA GLU A 96 8.24 25.53 -13.72
C GLU A 96 8.52 25.91 -12.25
N LYS A 97 7.74 26.85 -11.67
CA LYS A 97 7.82 27.15 -10.22
C LYS A 97 7.45 25.96 -9.33
N GLY A 98 6.56 25.09 -9.82
CA GLY A 98 6.17 23.83 -9.18
C GLY A 98 7.20 22.70 -9.30
N GLY A 99 8.32 22.93 -10.01
CA GLY A 99 9.40 21.96 -10.18
C GLY A 99 9.26 21.05 -11.39
N LEU A 100 8.36 21.34 -12.33
CA LEU A 100 8.32 20.67 -13.63
C LEU A 100 9.38 21.27 -14.57
N ILE A 101 9.88 20.47 -15.50
CA ILE A 101 10.84 20.89 -16.52
C ILE A 101 10.25 20.64 -17.91
N LEU A 102 10.55 21.54 -18.86
CA LEU A 102 10.21 21.33 -20.26
C LEU A 102 10.99 20.13 -20.79
N ALA A 103 10.31 19.24 -21.51
CA ALA A 103 10.97 18.18 -22.25
C ALA A 103 11.65 18.77 -23.50
N GLU A 104 12.91 18.40 -23.74
CA GLU A 104 13.68 18.80 -24.94
C GLU A 104 13.16 18.14 -26.23
#